data_AF-A0A956MPG8-F1
#
_entry.id   AF-A0A956MPG8-F1
#
_cell.length_a   1.000
_cell.length_b   1.000
_cell.length_c   1.000
_cell.angle_alpha   90.00
_cell.angle_beta   90.00
_cell.angle_gamma   90.00
#
_symmetry.space_group_name_H-M   'P 1'
#
loop_
_entity.id
_entity.type
_entity.pdbx_description
1 polymer ?
#
loop_
_entity_poly.entity_id
_entity_poly.type
_entity_poly.pdbx_seq_one_letter_code
_entity_poly.pdbx_strand_id
1 'polypeptide(L)'
;MKFYKGIRVFLLRPTLLGTALGLVWTTFVVVFTLISMQNAQGSQLSLLFELTYPGYALTGAGLLVGAVWAFIYGYLAGYAIGFFYSFFVIQKAKKLTKFIFEVDYDKRVNLVQAGAGAKPYTIVFVANPAIYIKSDEAAAPDPIIRDKTTFYKVVMRCMKSFAHNELLGLPEIKSRLRIVTIFDETRISASDPSNALCEDLDELTTVIAPRFDEDNPTSVRDYVQNTNIDDARLSNLDDVDVIYAISASENLTRSAARFSEEEEGDGTAFTITLQDPTTLENVETTMKHVRTAARPGVIALAALDERLKVPVHEFAHAMSSIENGVIYDEYVDRFHDDEEADPSDLKGKIINRMHRKSSIEPVPDVFAKYTFRGETTTYSSDRHRTDKPADWTSYTPEKDDIATSCTMDHTYYSYRFDKLIFDFMYDRMMAKMNRE
;
A
#
# COMPACT_ATOMS: atom_id res chain seq x y z
N MET A 1 28.08 -3.74 16.67
CA MET A 1 26.76 -3.61 16.02
C MET A 1 25.68 -3.98 17.02
N LYS A 2 25.01 -3.00 17.64
CA LYS A 2 23.82 -3.26 18.46
C LYS A 2 22.65 -3.41 17.49
N PHE A 3 22.20 -4.63 17.23
CA PHE A 3 20.88 -4.82 16.62
C PHE A 3 19.90 -3.99 17.44
N TYR A 4 19.29 -2.97 16.83
CA TYR A 4 18.14 -2.32 17.43
C TYR A 4 17.22 -3.45 17.87
N LYS A 5 17.01 -3.54 19.18
CA LYS A 5 16.11 -4.53 19.79
C LYS A 5 14.76 -4.21 19.18
N GLY A 6 14.43 -4.88 18.07
CA GLY A 6 13.27 -4.57 17.26
C GLY A 6 12.10 -4.43 18.21
N ILE A 7 11.48 -3.26 18.19
CA ILE A 7 10.29 -2.98 18.99
C ILE A 7 9.37 -4.15 18.71
N ARG A 8 9.18 -5.02 19.71
CA ARG A 8 8.31 -6.19 19.57
C ARG A 8 6.91 -5.59 19.53
N VAL A 9 6.44 -5.28 18.33
CA VAL A 9 5.05 -4.89 18.11
C VAL A 9 4.23 -6.15 18.36
N PHE A 10 3.78 -6.32 19.60
CA PHE A 10 2.80 -7.32 19.96
C PHE A 10 1.46 -6.85 19.41
N LEU A 11 0.98 -7.50 18.34
CA LEU A 11 -0.32 -7.18 17.72
C LEU A 11 -1.46 -7.22 18.77
N LEU A 12 -1.38 -8.22 19.67
CA LEU A 12 -2.14 -8.27 20.91
C LEU A 12 -1.18 -8.04 22.08
N ARG A 13 -1.26 -6.89 22.74
CA ARG A 13 -0.48 -6.63 23.96
C ARG A 13 -0.98 -7.58 25.06
N PRO A 14 -0.19 -8.58 25.49
CA PRO A 14 -0.69 -9.62 26.39
C PRO A 14 -1.21 -9.07 27.72
N THR A 15 -0.58 -8.01 28.23
CA THR A 15 -0.98 -7.34 29.46
C THR A 15 -2.33 -6.63 29.32
N LEU A 16 -2.57 -5.92 28.22
CA LEU A 16 -3.85 -5.23 27.99
C LEU A 16 -4.98 -6.24 27.78
N LEU A 17 -4.76 -7.28 26.97
CA LEU A 17 -5.75 -8.32 26.74
C LEU A 17 -6.07 -9.10 28.02
N GLY A 18 -5.04 -9.41 28.82
CA GLY A 18 -5.20 -9.98 30.15
C GLY A 18 -6.07 -9.10 31.04
N THR A 19 -5.75 -7.82 31.20
CA THR A 19 -6.55 -6.91 32.02
C THR A 19 -8.00 -6.81 31.53
N ALA A 20 -8.23 -6.69 30.22
CA ALA A 20 -9.57 -6.61 29.65
C ALA A 20 -10.38 -7.88 29.94
N LEU A 21 -9.81 -9.06 29.70
CA LEU A 21 -10.48 -10.33 29.94
C LEU A 21 -10.71 -10.60 31.43
N GLY A 22 -9.76 -10.20 32.29
CA GLY A 22 -9.90 -10.20 33.73
C GLY A 22 -11.09 -9.36 34.20
N LEU A 23 -11.21 -8.11 33.73
CA LEU A 23 -12.33 -7.23 34.08
C LEU A 23 -13.67 -7.80 33.61
N VAL A 24 -13.76 -8.24 32.35
CA VAL A 24 -14.99 -8.84 31.80
C VAL A 24 -15.42 -10.06 32.62
N TRP A 25 -14.48 -10.94 32.97
CA TRP A 25 -14.78 -12.14 33.74
C TRP A 25 -15.16 -11.83 35.20
N THR A 26 -14.49 -10.86 35.84
CA THR A 26 -14.88 -10.36 37.17
C THR A 26 -16.30 -9.79 37.16
N THR A 27 -16.61 -8.92 36.18
CA THR A 27 -17.96 -8.35 36.05
C THR A 27 -19.01 -9.44 35.87
N PHE A 28 -18.73 -10.44 35.03
CA PHE A 28 -19.62 -11.58 34.83
C PHE A 28 -19.88 -12.34 36.15
N VAL A 29 -18.84 -12.71 36.89
CA VAL A 29 -18.96 -13.44 38.16
C VAL A 29 -19.71 -12.62 39.22
N VAL A 30 -19.43 -11.31 39.33
CA VAL A 30 -20.13 -10.40 40.26
C VAL A 30 -21.61 -10.30 39.93
N VAL A 31 -21.96 -9.97 38.68
CA VAL A 31 -23.35 -9.83 38.24
C VAL A 31 -24.12 -11.13 38.45
N PHE A 32 -23.53 -12.26 38.05
CA PHE A 32 -24.16 -13.56 38.19
C PHE A 32 -24.38 -13.96 39.66
N THR A 33 -23.40 -13.67 40.53
CA THR A 33 -23.51 -13.96 41.96
C THR A 33 -24.60 -13.10 42.61
N LEU A 34 -24.72 -11.82 42.25
CA LEU A 34 -25.79 -10.94 42.74
C LEU A 34 -27.18 -11.44 42.33
N ILE A 35 -27.34 -11.86 41.06
CA ILE A 35 -28.58 -12.45 40.56
C ILE A 35 -28.91 -13.74 41.34
N SER A 36 -27.92 -14.58 41.59
CA SER A 36 -28.09 -15.85 42.32
C SER A 36 -28.47 -15.61 43.79
N MET A 37 -27.90 -14.59 44.43
CA MET A 37 -28.25 -14.19 45.80
C MET A 37 -29.71 -13.70 45.91
N GLN A 38 -30.22 -12.98 44.90
CA GLN A 38 -31.60 -12.49 44.90
C GLN A 38 -32.63 -13.60 44.69
N ASN A 39 -32.31 -14.59 43.85
CA ASN A 39 -33.25 -15.65 43.49
C ASN A 39 -33.23 -16.85 44.46
N ALA A 40 -32.37 -16.85 45.47
CA ALA A 40 -32.22 -17.91 46.48
C ALA A 40 -32.02 -19.34 45.90
N GLN A 41 -31.60 -19.45 44.64
CA GLN A 41 -31.34 -20.72 43.98
C GLN A 41 -29.85 -20.81 43.63
N GLY A 42 -29.17 -21.78 44.25
CA GLY A 42 -27.84 -22.19 43.81
C GLY A 42 -27.95 -22.80 42.42
N SER A 43 -27.49 -22.07 41.42
CA SER A 43 -27.42 -22.59 40.05
C SER A 43 -26.24 -23.55 39.92
N GLN A 44 -26.24 -24.39 38.88
CA GLN A 44 -25.07 -25.21 38.57
C GLN A 44 -23.81 -24.35 38.36
N LEU A 45 -23.97 -23.11 37.90
CA LEU A 45 -22.86 -22.18 37.70
C LEU A 45 -22.29 -21.66 39.03
N SER A 46 -23.09 -21.46 40.08
CA SER A 46 -22.55 -21.10 41.40
C SER A 46 -21.76 -22.25 42.03
N LEU A 47 -22.19 -23.50 41.81
CA LEU A 47 -21.42 -24.68 42.23
C LEU A 47 -20.10 -24.79 41.46
N LEU A 48 -20.09 -24.45 40.17
CA LEU A 48 -18.85 -24.35 39.39
C LEU A 48 -17.91 -23.29 39.97
N PHE A 49 -18.42 -22.11 40.34
CA PHE A 49 -17.61 -21.06 40.96
C PHE A 49 -17.06 -21.48 42.32
N GLU A 50 -17.84 -22.15 43.15
CA GLU A 50 -17.39 -22.69 44.44
C GLU A 50 -16.26 -23.71 44.28
N LEU A 51 -16.37 -24.57 43.26
CA LEU A 51 -15.31 -25.54 42.94
C LEU A 51 -14.04 -24.87 42.39
N THR A 52 -14.20 -23.78 41.64
CA THR A 52 -13.12 -23.17 40.85
C THR A 52 -12.40 -22.02 41.58
N TYR A 53 -13.09 -21.33 42.50
CA TYR A 53 -12.60 -20.17 43.23
C TYR A 53 -12.53 -20.47 44.74
N PRO A 54 -11.33 -20.80 45.27
CA PRO A 54 -11.16 -21.10 46.68
C PRO A 54 -11.67 -19.95 47.59
N GLY A 55 -12.61 -20.27 48.47
CA GLY A 55 -13.24 -19.31 49.39
C GLY A 55 -14.42 -18.55 48.80
N TYR A 56 -14.85 -18.86 47.58
CA TYR A 56 -16.12 -18.38 47.05
C TYR A 56 -17.30 -19.02 47.80
N ALA A 57 -18.32 -18.21 48.04
CA ALA A 57 -19.62 -18.64 48.56
C ALA A 57 -20.67 -17.63 48.08
N LEU A 58 -21.96 -18.01 48.09
CA LEU A 58 -23.09 -17.13 47.80
C LEU A 58 -23.37 -16.14 48.95
N THR A 59 -22.36 -15.33 49.29
CA THR A 59 -22.39 -14.30 50.33
C THR A 59 -21.67 -13.05 49.83
N GLY A 60 -21.84 -11.91 50.50
CA GLY A 60 -21.13 -10.68 50.14
C GLY A 60 -19.60 -10.82 50.21
N ALA A 61 -19.08 -11.53 51.22
CA ALA A 61 -17.65 -11.81 51.34
C ALA A 61 -17.17 -12.78 50.25
N GLY A 62 -17.93 -13.84 49.99
CA GLY A 62 -17.64 -14.81 48.93
C GLY A 62 -17.66 -14.19 47.53
N LEU A 63 -18.52 -13.19 47.29
CA LEU A 63 -18.55 -12.41 46.05
C LEU A 63 -17.24 -11.64 45.83
N LEU A 64 -16.69 -10.99 46.88
CA LEU A 64 -15.41 -10.28 46.76
C LEU A 64 -14.25 -11.25 46.47
N VAL A 65 -14.23 -12.41 47.15
CA VAL A 65 -13.22 -13.46 46.91
C VAL A 65 -13.33 -14.01 45.48
N GLY A 66 -14.55 -14.30 45.03
CA GLY A 66 -14.82 -14.75 43.66
C GLY A 66 -14.42 -13.73 42.61
N ALA A 67 -14.67 -12.43 42.86
CA ALA A 67 -14.30 -11.35 41.96
C ALA A 67 -12.78 -11.27 41.74
N VAL A 68 -11.98 -11.45 42.80
CA VAL A 68 -10.51 -11.47 42.73
C VAL A 68 -10.02 -12.69 41.94
N TRP A 69 -10.52 -13.89 42.24
CA TRP A 69 -10.13 -15.10 41.50
C TRP A 69 -10.54 -15.04 40.03
N ALA A 70 -11.74 -14.54 39.75
CA ALA A 70 -12.19 -14.29 38.38
C ALA A 70 -11.24 -13.34 37.65
N PHE A 71 -10.82 -12.25 38.29
CA PHE A 71 -9.87 -11.33 37.67
C PHE A 71 -8.57 -12.04 37.32
N ILE A 72 -8.00 -12.80 38.26
CA ILE A 72 -6.73 -13.51 38.07
C ILE A 72 -6.84 -14.52 36.92
N TYR A 73 -7.90 -15.34 36.89
CA TYR A 73 -8.05 -16.36 35.85
C TYR A 73 -8.33 -15.75 34.47
N GLY A 74 -9.18 -14.73 34.40
CA GLY A 74 -9.40 -13.98 33.17
C GLY A 74 -8.12 -13.29 32.69
N TYR A 75 -7.34 -12.72 33.60
CA TYR A 75 -6.05 -12.12 33.30
C TYR A 75 -5.06 -13.12 32.72
N LEU A 76 -4.87 -14.27 33.38
CA LEU A 76 -3.93 -15.30 32.92
C LEU A 76 -4.35 -15.88 31.57
N ALA A 77 -5.64 -16.13 31.35
CA ALA A 77 -6.17 -16.60 30.08
C ALA A 77 -5.93 -15.57 28.95
N GLY A 78 -6.28 -14.31 29.18
CA GLY A 78 -6.09 -13.23 28.19
C GLY A 78 -4.61 -12.98 27.90
N TYR A 79 -3.76 -13.05 28.93
CA TYR A 79 -2.32 -12.97 28.78
C TYR A 79 -1.77 -14.12 27.94
N ALA A 80 -2.17 -15.36 28.22
CA ALA A 80 -1.73 -16.52 27.47
C ALA A 80 -2.14 -16.45 26.00
N ILE A 81 -3.39 -16.06 25.71
CA ILE A 81 -3.88 -15.86 24.34
C ILE A 81 -3.04 -14.81 23.62
N GLY A 82 -2.84 -13.64 24.23
CA GLY A 82 -2.06 -12.56 23.64
C GLY A 82 -0.60 -12.97 23.41
N PHE A 83 -0.01 -13.73 24.34
CA PHE A 83 1.35 -14.25 24.24
C PHE A 83 1.50 -15.25 23.09
N PHE A 84 0.66 -16.29 23.05
CA PHE A 84 0.76 -17.34 22.04
C PHE A 84 0.42 -16.82 20.64
N TYR A 85 -0.62 -15.99 20.51
CA TYR A 85 -0.95 -15.36 19.25
C TYR A 85 0.23 -14.56 18.71
N SER A 86 0.81 -13.69 19.54
CA SER A 86 1.97 -12.90 19.16
C SER A 86 3.20 -13.77 18.85
N PHE A 87 3.41 -14.85 19.59
CA PHE A 87 4.48 -15.80 19.33
C PHE A 87 4.35 -16.43 17.94
N PHE A 88 3.18 -16.96 17.58
CA PHE A 88 2.97 -17.58 16.27
C PHE A 88 3.05 -16.56 15.13
N VAL A 89 2.53 -15.35 15.33
CA VAL A 89 2.68 -14.25 14.36
C VAL A 89 4.15 -13.89 14.16
N ILE A 90 4.93 -13.76 15.23
CA ILE A 90 6.37 -13.49 15.14
C ILE A 90 7.10 -14.62 14.42
N GLN A 91 6.75 -15.89 14.68
CA GLN A 91 7.37 -17.02 13.97
C GLN A 91 7.04 -17.01 12.47
N LYS A 92 5.78 -16.75 12.11
CA LYS A 92 5.36 -16.58 10.72
C LYS A 92 6.09 -15.41 10.06
N ALA A 93 6.18 -14.27 10.76
CA ALA A 93 6.89 -13.09 10.30
C ALA A 93 8.39 -13.34 10.12
N LYS A 94 9.05 -14.04 11.06
CA LYS A 94 10.46 -14.46 10.97
C LYS A 94 10.71 -15.41 9.81
N LYS A 95 9.81 -16.38 9.59
CA LYS A 95 9.88 -17.28 8.45
C LYS A 95 9.72 -16.51 7.14
N LEU A 96 8.82 -15.53 7.08
CA LEU A 96 8.73 -14.59 5.95
C LEU A 96 10.01 -13.77 5.79
N THR A 97 10.53 -13.14 6.85
CA THR A 97 11.73 -12.28 6.74
C THR A 97 12.96 -13.07 6.31
N LYS A 98 13.13 -14.31 6.80
CA LYS A 98 14.22 -15.19 6.39
C LYS A 98 14.10 -15.66 4.93
N PHE A 99 12.89 -15.68 4.37
CA PHE A 99 12.66 -16.05 2.97
C PHE A 99 12.76 -14.86 1.99
N ILE A 100 12.76 -13.61 2.47
CA ILE A 100 12.52 -12.45 1.58
C ILE A 100 13.79 -11.60 1.35
N PHE A 101 14.87 -11.68 2.13
CA PHE A 101 16.07 -10.85 1.85
C PHE A 101 17.39 -11.52 2.27
N GLU A 102 18.13 -12.07 1.31
CA GLU A 102 19.60 -12.15 1.41
C GLU A 102 20.16 -10.85 0.81
N VAL A 103 20.03 -9.75 1.57
CA VAL A 103 20.65 -8.47 1.20
C VAL A 103 22.06 -8.47 1.76
N ASP A 104 23.02 -8.28 0.88
CA ASP A 104 24.40 -7.97 1.23
C ASP A 104 24.53 -6.45 1.34
N TYR A 105 24.63 -5.95 2.57
CA TYR A 105 24.71 -4.52 2.85
C TYR A 105 25.99 -3.87 2.30
N ASP A 106 27.01 -4.66 1.96
CA ASP A 106 28.25 -4.16 1.37
C ASP A 106 28.15 -4.02 -0.15
N LYS A 107 27.16 -4.66 -0.78
CA LYS A 107 26.90 -4.48 -2.21
C LYS A 107 26.11 -3.20 -2.48
N ARG A 108 26.54 -2.51 -3.54
CA ARG A 108 25.81 -1.39 -4.14
C ARG A 108 24.46 -1.82 -4.72
N VAL A 109 24.42 -3.00 -5.33
CA VAL A 109 23.21 -3.55 -5.95
C VAL A 109 22.92 -4.92 -5.37
N ASN A 110 21.68 -5.12 -4.91
CA ASN A 110 21.22 -6.39 -4.38
C ASN A 110 20.03 -6.90 -5.20
N LEU A 111 20.11 -8.16 -5.63
CA LEU A 111 18.98 -8.91 -6.13
C LEU A 111 18.23 -9.51 -4.93
N VAL A 112 17.16 -8.86 -4.52
CA VAL A 112 16.30 -9.31 -3.42
C VAL A 112 15.52 -10.56 -3.83
N GLN A 113 14.94 -10.51 -5.02
CA GLN A 113 14.13 -11.58 -5.57
C GLN A 113 14.36 -11.67 -7.07
N ALA A 114 14.73 -12.85 -7.57
CA ALA A 114 15.02 -13.06 -8.99
C ALA A 114 13.79 -12.95 -9.89
N GLY A 115 12.63 -13.37 -9.39
CA GLY A 115 11.43 -13.59 -10.20
C GLY A 115 11.56 -14.84 -11.08
N ALA A 116 10.43 -15.49 -11.37
CA ALA A 116 10.33 -16.58 -12.32
C ALA A 116 10.00 -16.07 -13.73
N GLY A 117 10.45 -16.81 -14.75
CA GLY A 117 10.28 -16.46 -16.17
C GLY A 117 11.53 -15.83 -16.79
N ALA A 118 11.52 -15.67 -18.12
CA ALA A 118 12.64 -15.07 -18.84
C ALA A 118 12.75 -13.55 -18.61
N LYS A 119 11.59 -12.87 -18.53
CA LYS A 119 11.47 -11.43 -18.33
C LYS A 119 10.47 -11.13 -17.19
N PRO A 120 10.87 -11.34 -15.93
CA PRO A 120 10.02 -11.08 -14.78
C PRO A 120 9.65 -9.59 -14.67
N TYR A 121 8.48 -9.30 -14.09
CA TYR A 121 8.08 -7.91 -13.84
C TYR A 121 9.01 -7.29 -12.80
N THR A 122 9.66 -6.20 -13.15
CA THR A 122 10.84 -5.71 -12.43
C THR A 122 10.55 -4.43 -11.67
N ILE A 123 10.72 -4.51 -10.35
CA ILE A 123 10.64 -3.38 -9.43
C ILE A 123 12.03 -3.07 -8.90
N VAL A 124 12.47 -1.82 -9.06
CA VAL A 124 13.76 -1.32 -8.56
C VAL A 124 13.50 -0.34 -7.42
N PHE A 125 14.13 -0.55 -6.27
CA PHE A 125 14.23 0.45 -5.22
C PHE A 125 15.59 1.13 -5.30
N VAL A 126 15.63 2.44 -5.42
CA VAL A 126 16.86 3.22 -5.53
C VAL A 126 16.90 4.29 -4.43
N ALA A 127 18.03 4.40 -3.73
CA ALA A 127 18.27 5.52 -2.85
C ALA A 127 18.50 6.76 -3.70
N ASN A 128 17.63 7.77 -3.54
CA ASN A 128 17.77 9.02 -4.25
C ASN A 128 19.10 9.70 -3.83
N PRO A 129 20.01 10.04 -4.75
CA PRO A 129 21.29 10.66 -4.36
C PRO A 129 21.15 12.16 -4.08
N ALA A 130 20.22 12.83 -4.79
CA ALA A 130 19.97 14.26 -4.67
C ALA A 130 18.49 14.59 -4.96
N ILE A 131 17.99 15.67 -4.36
CA ILE A 131 16.67 16.23 -4.63
C ILE A 131 16.89 17.47 -5.49
N TYR A 132 16.18 17.58 -6.60
CA TYR A 132 16.13 18.80 -7.38
C TYR A 132 15.20 19.80 -6.69
N ILE A 133 15.72 20.98 -6.40
CA ILE A 133 15.00 22.09 -5.76
C ILE A 133 14.62 23.06 -6.88
N LYS A 134 13.35 23.04 -7.26
CA LYS A 134 12.83 23.73 -8.44
C LYS A 134 12.94 25.25 -8.31
N SER A 135 12.74 25.80 -7.11
CA SER A 135 12.86 27.25 -6.86
C SER A 135 14.29 27.77 -7.03
N ASP A 136 15.28 26.94 -6.74
CA ASP A 136 16.71 27.28 -6.80
C ASP A 136 17.38 26.83 -8.10
N GLU A 137 16.67 26.09 -8.97
CA GLU A 137 17.21 25.39 -10.14
C GLU A 137 18.48 24.57 -9.82
N ALA A 138 18.53 24.00 -8.62
CA ALA A 138 19.72 23.38 -8.05
C ALA A 138 19.42 22.00 -7.47
N ALA A 139 20.46 21.18 -7.31
CA ALA A 139 20.35 19.94 -6.55
C ALA A 139 20.83 20.12 -5.10
N ALA A 140 20.20 19.40 -4.19
CA ALA A 140 20.63 19.24 -2.82
C ALA A 140 20.81 17.73 -2.50
N PRO A 141 21.84 17.32 -1.73
CA PRO A 141 21.99 15.93 -1.32
C PRO A 141 20.77 15.42 -0.57
N ASP A 142 20.26 14.26 -0.97
CA ASP A 142 19.20 13.60 -0.21
C ASP A 142 19.82 12.86 0.99
N PRO A 143 19.34 13.03 2.23
CA PRO A 143 19.89 12.33 3.40
C PRO A 143 19.90 10.80 3.26
N ILE A 144 18.98 10.23 2.46
CA ILE A 144 18.82 8.78 2.31
C ILE A 144 20.08 8.09 1.81
N ILE A 145 20.87 8.76 0.95
CA ILE A 145 22.05 8.18 0.31
C ILE A 145 23.19 7.92 1.30
N ARG A 146 23.12 8.52 2.50
CA ARG A 146 24.06 8.28 3.61
C ARG A 146 23.47 7.40 4.70
N ASP A 147 22.18 7.07 4.61
CA ASP A 147 21.47 6.26 5.60
C ASP A 147 20.93 4.96 4.99
N LYS A 148 21.86 4.04 4.74
CA LYS A 148 21.60 2.68 4.26
C LYS A 148 20.61 1.93 5.16
N THR A 149 20.61 2.20 6.46
CA THR A 149 19.70 1.53 7.41
C THR A 149 18.26 1.97 7.16
N THR A 150 18.04 3.27 7.03
CA THR A 150 16.71 3.83 6.71
C THR A 150 16.24 3.38 5.34
N PHE A 151 17.11 3.37 4.32
CA PHE A 151 16.78 2.84 2.99
C PHE A 151 16.22 1.42 3.04
N TYR A 152 16.95 0.48 3.65
CA TYR A 152 16.46 -0.89 3.75
C TYR A 152 15.25 -1.04 4.69
N LYS A 153 15.10 -0.19 5.73
CA LYS A 153 13.85 -0.13 6.53
C LYS A 153 12.65 0.19 5.63
N VAL A 154 12.80 1.13 4.70
CA VAL A 154 11.75 1.52 3.75
C VAL A 154 11.50 0.42 2.72
N VAL A 155 12.53 -0.19 2.14
CA VAL A 155 12.36 -1.35 1.24
C VAL A 155 11.57 -2.47 1.94
N MET A 156 11.91 -2.77 3.20
CA MET A 156 11.16 -3.74 4.01
C MET A 156 9.71 -3.31 4.24
N ARG A 157 9.42 -2.01 4.39
CA ARG A 157 8.07 -1.46 4.49
C ARG A 157 7.29 -1.72 3.19
N CYS A 158 7.86 -1.39 2.03
CA CYS A 158 7.23 -1.63 0.72
C CYS A 158 6.94 -3.11 0.51
N MET A 159 7.85 -3.98 0.95
CA MET A 159 7.74 -5.42 0.76
C MET A 159 6.69 -6.05 1.68
N LYS A 160 6.56 -5.53 2.90
CA LYS A 160 5.38 -5.80 3.74
C LYS A 160 4.12 -5.26 3.07
N SER A 161 4.19 -4.08 2.47
CA SER A 161 3.04 -3.46 1.82
C SER A 161 2.47 -4.37 0.73
N PHE A 162 3.34 -4.82 -0.19
CA PHE A 162 3.02 -5.75 -1.27
C PHE A 162 2.47 -7.07 -0.76
N ALA A 163 3.07 -7.63 0.30
CA ALA A 163 2.63 -8.91 0.85
C ALA A 163 1.24 -8.88 1.50
N HIS A 164 0.73 -7.70 1.89
CA HIS A 164 -0.63 -7.53 2.42
C HIS A 164 -1.63 -7.10 1.34
N ASN A 165 -1.16 -6.62 0.19
CA ASN A 165 -2.04 -6.32 -0.93
C ASN A 165 -2.49 -7.63 -1.60
N GLU A 166 -3.77 -7.71 -1.96
CA GLU A 166 -4.37 -8.93 -2.47
C GLU A 166 -3.81 -9.33 -3.84
N LEU A 167 -3.57 -8.35 -4.72
CA LEU A 167 -3.04 -8.56 -6.06
C LEU A 167 -1.56 -8.98 -6.00
N LEU A 168 -0.71 -8.16 -5.38
CA LEU A 168 0.73 -8.42 -5.28
C LEU A 168 1.06 -9.61 -4.38
N GLY A 169 0.12 -10.01 -3.52
CA GLY A 169 0.18 -11.20 -2.69
C GLY A 169 -0.15 -12.50 -3.42
N LEU A 170 -0.77 -12.46 -4.61
CA LEU A 170 -1.12 -13.65 -5.38
C LEU A 170 0.14 -14.47 -5.71
N PRO A 171 0.16 -15.80 -5.49
CA PRO A 171 1.34 -16.64 -5.74
C PRO A 171 1.94 -16.50 -7.15
N GLU A 172 1.09 -16.43 -8.17
CA GLU A 172 1.44 -16.30 -9.58
C GLU A 172 2.06 -14.95 -9.94
N ILE A 173 1.64 -13.87 -9.28
CA ILE A 173 2.25 -12.54 -9.40
C ILE A 173 3.54 -12.49 -8.60
N LYS A 174 3.44 -12.81 -7.31
CA LYS A 174 4.55 -12.74 -6.36
C LYS A 174 5.76 -13.53 -6.82
N SER A 175 5.59 -14.74 -7.34
CA SER A 175 6.70 -15.59 -7.79
C SER A 175 7.43 -15.04 -9.02
N ARG A 176 6.80 -14.14 -9.79
CA ARG A 176 7.31 -13.55 -11.04
C ARG A 176 7.79 -12.11 -10.89
N LEU A 177 7.70 -11.54 -9.69
CA LEU A 177 8.32 -10.25 -9.40
C LEU A 177 9.83 -10.40 -9.29
N ARG A 178 10.58 -9.60 -10.06
CA ARG A 178 12.01 -9.36 -9.84
C ARG A 178 12.16 -8.09 -9.03
N ILE A 179 12.93 -8.16 -7.95
CA ILE A 179 13.09 -7.06 -7.00
C ILE A 179 14.56 -6.78 -6.83
N VAL A 180 14.95 -5.56 -7.14
CA VAL A 180 16.33 -5.09 -7.11
C VAL A 180 16.41 -3.87 -6.21
N THR A 181 17.48 -3.75 -5.43
CA THR A 181 17.76 -2.53 -4.67
C THR A 181 19.10 -1.95 -5.07
N ILE A 182 19.15 -0.64 -5.26
CA ILE A 182 20.36 0.12 -5.61
C ILE A 182 20.62 1.15 -4.51
N PHE A 183 21.76 1.01 -3.83
CA PHE A 183 22.27 1.95 -2.85
C PHE A 183 23.71 2.32 -3.23
N ASP A 184 23.88 3.45 -3.92
CA ASP A 184 25.16 3.87 -4.47
C ASP A 184 25.68 5.17 -3.86
N GLU A 185 26.47 5.03 -2.79
CA GLU A 185 27.10 6.16 -2.11
C GLU A 185 28.13 6.92 -2.97
N THR A 186 28.56 6.35 -4.11
CA THR A 186 29.55 7.01 -4.97
C THR A 186 28.97 8.16 -5.79
N ARG A 187 27.63 8.25 -5.90
CA ARG A 187 26.90 9.27 -6.66
C ARG A 187 26.41 10.44 -5.82
N ILE A 188 26.99 10.67 -4.64
CA ILE A 188 26.62 11.74 -3.67
C ILE A 188 26.98 13.16 -4.17
N SER A 189 27.14 13.40 -5.47
CA SER A 189 27.50 14.73 -5.96
C SER A 189 26.34 15.72 -5.78
N ALA A 190 26.41 16.47 -4.67
CA ALA A 190 25.46 17.50 -4.25
C ALA A 190 25.13 18.53 -5.34
N SER A 191 26.08 18.75 -6.26
CA SER A 191 26.05 19.87 -7.20
C SER A 191 25.70 19.47 -8.63
N ASP A 192 25.36 18.21 -8.87
CA ASP A 192 25.03 17.73 -10.21
C ASP A 192 23.53 17.39 -10.29
N PRO A 193 22.71 18.31 -10.81
CA PRO A 193 21.29 18.09 -11.03
C PRO A 193 21.00 16.78 -11.76
N SER A 194 21.85 16.30 -12.66
CA SER A 194 21.61 15.07 -13.43
C SER A 194 21.49 13.81 -12.56
N ASN A 195 21.97 13.85 -11.31
CA ASN A 195 21.82 12.73 -10.38
C ASN A 195 20.49 12.75 -9.62
N ALA A 196 19.78 13.88 -9.56
CA ALA A 196 18.53 13.97 -8.82
C ALA A 196 17.44 13.14 -9.50
N LEU A 197 16.86 12.19 -8.75
CA LEU A 197 15.77 11.31 -9.23
C LEU A 197 14.39 11.81 -8.78
N CYS A 198 14.39 12.67 -7.76
CA CYS A 198 13.21 13.31 -7.21
C CYS A 198 13.35 14.83 -7.26
N GLU A 199 12.23 15.53 -7.22
CA GLU A 199 12.14 16.97 -7.12
C GLU A 199 11.11 17.43 -6.09
N ASP A 200 11.24 18.66 -5.61
CA ASP A 200 10.14 19.37 -4.98
C ASP A 200 9.24 20.03 -6.04
N LEU A 201 7.98 20.27 -5.68
CA LEU A 201 7.03 20.93 -6.58
C LEU A 201 7.01 22.45 -6.36
N ASP A 202 7.09 22.87 -5.10
CA ASP A 202 7.11 24.26 -4.65
C ASP A 202 7.46 24.30 -3.14
N GLU A 203 7.97 25.44 -2.65
CA GLU A 203 8.37 25.71 -1.26
C GLU A 203 7.23 25.50 -0.26
N LEU A 204 5.97 25.63 -0.69
CA LEU A 204 4.79 25.47 0.15
C LEU A 204 4.29 24.01 0.21
N THR A 205 4.83 23.13 -0.61
CA THR A 205 4.38 21.74 -0.70
C THR A 205 5.23 20.83 0.17
N THR A 206 4.60 19.77 0.70
CA THR A 206 5.29 18.70 1.44
C THR A 206 5.44 17.44 0.59
N VAL A 207 5.26 17.55 -0.72
CA VAL A 207 5.23 16.43 -1.66
C VAL A 207 6.59 16.30 -2.32
N ILE A 208 7.15 15.10 -2.29
CA ILE A 208 8.26 14.75 -3.16
C ILE A 208 7.71 14.10 -4.43
N ALA A 209 8.12 14.61 -5.58
CA ALA A 209 7.70 14.10 -6.88
C ALA A 209 8.85 13.39 -7.60
N PRO A 210 8.57 12.41 -8.47
CA PRO A 210 9.55 11.92 -9.42
C PRO A 210 10.01 13.07 -10.30
N ARG A 211 11.32 13.23 -10.49
CA ARG A 211 11.83 14.34 -11.30
C ARG A 211 11.37 14.20 -12.74
N PHE A 212 10.78 15.27 -13.27
CA PHE A 212 10.45 15.39 -14.68
C PHE A 212 11.41 16.37 -15.36
N ASP A 213 12.35 15.82 -16.12
CA ASP A 213 13.24 16.61 -16.95
C ASP A 213 12.74 16.52 -18.40
N GLU A 214 12.16 17.61 -18.92
CA GLU A 214 11.66 17.66 -20.31
C GLU A 214 12.79 17.42 -21.33
N ASP A 215 14.00 17.88 -21.01
CA ASP A 215 15.18 17.74 -21.86
C ASP A 215 15.83 16.34 -21.69
N ASN A 216 15.62 15.69 -20.54
CA ASN A 216 16.11 14.35 -20.27
C ASN A 216 15.10 13.45 -19.51
N PRO A 217 14.01 13.05 -20.16
CA PRO A 217 12.92 12.32 -19.52
C PRO A 217 13.28 10.87 -19.15
N THR A 218 14.43 10.39 -19.62
CA THR A 218 15.00 9.07 -19.30
C THR A 218 15.97 9.10 -18.11
N SER A 219 16.27 10.26 -17.52
CA SER A 219 17.27 10.42 -16.46
C SER A 219 17.18 9.37 -15.34
N VAL A 220 15.98 9.04 -14.85
CA VAL A 220 15.80 8.01 -13.81
C VAL A 220 16.06 6.59 -14.33
N ARG A 221 15.59 6.28 -15.55
CA ARG A 221 15.84 4.98 -16.21
C ARG A 221 17.33 4.81 -16.50
N ASP A 222 17.95 5.85 -17.07
CA ASP A 222 19.37 5.90 -17.40
C ASP A 222 20.22 5.77 -16.15
N TYR A 223 19.82 6.39 -15.03
CA TYR A 223 20.51 6.22 -13.75
C TYR A 223 20.58 4.74 -13.33
N VAL A 224 19.46 4.03 -13.44
CA VAL A 224 19.33 2.61 -13.10
C VAL A 224 20.12 1.73 -14.09
N GLN A 225 20.00 1.97 -15.39
CA GLN A 225 20.71 1.20 -16.42
C GLN A 225 22.22 1.42 -16.39
N ASN A 226 22.67 2.65 -16.11
CA ASN A 226 24.10 2.99 -16.02
C ASN A 226 24.71 2.64 -14.67
N THR A 227 23.96 2.04 -13.75
CA THR A 227 24.55 1.50 -12.53
C THR A 227 25.40 0.30 -12.92
N ASN A 228 26.71 0.35 -12.65
CA ASN A 228 27.58 -0.80 -12.92
C ASN A 228 27.14 -1.97 -12.04
N ILE A 229 26.77 -3.09 -12.67
CA ILE A 229 26.31 -4.27 -11.97
C ILE A 229 27.27 -5.42 -12.26
N ASP A 230 28.05 -5.79 -11.24
CA ASP A 230 29.00 -6.89 -11.32
C ASP A 230 28.33 -8.29 -11.25
N ASP A 231 26.99 -8.34 -11.08
CA ASP A 231 26.22 -9.58 -10.99
C ASP A 231 25.57 -9.91 -12.35
N ALA A 232 25.99 -11.00 -12.98
CA ALA A 232 25.44 -11.46 -14.27
C ALA A 232 23.92 -11.72 -14.23
N ARG A 233 23.32 -11.98 -13.07
CA ARG A 233 21.86 -12.14 -12.94
C ARG A 233 21.09 -10.83 -13.07
N LEU A 234 21.81 -9.72 -12.97
CA LEU A 234 21.32 -8.36 -13.05
C LEU A 234 21.85 -7.63 -14.29
N SER A 235 22.52 -8.33 -15.22
CA SER A 235 23.22 -7.73 -16.36
C SER A 235 22.32 -7.13 -17.45
N ASN A 236 21.05 -6.89 -17.14
CA ASN A 236 20.11 -6.17 -17.99
C ASN A 236 18.95 -5.66 -17.12
N LEU A 237 18.96 -4.36 -16.82
CA LEU A 237 17.84 -3.62 -16.23
C LEU A 237 17.14 -2.77 -17.29
N ASP A 238 17.19 -3.18 -18.56
CA ASP A 238 16.54 -2.45 -19.66
C ASP A 238 15.03 -2.59 -19.64
N ASP A 239 14.52 -3.64 -18.99
CA ASP A 239 13.11 -4.00 -18.86
C ASP A 239 12.54 -3.68 -17.45
N VAL A 240 13.05 -2.64 -16.80
CA VAL A 240 12.48 -2.17 -15.53
C VAL A 240 11.06 -1.64 -15.79
N ASP A 241 10.11 -2.07 -14.95
CA ASP A 241 8.71 -1.67 -15.07
C ASP A 241 8.37 -0.52 -14.12
N VAL A 242 8.86 -0.59 -12.87
CA VAL A 242 8.62 0.42 -11.84
C VAL A 242 9.87 0.70 -11.04
N ILE A 243 10.14 1.99 -10.79
CA ILE A 243 11.26 2.48 -9.98
C ILE A 243 10.70 3.22 -8.76
N TYR A 244 11.15 2.84 -7.57
CA TYR A 244 10.95 3.58 -6.32
C TYR A 244 12.22 4.36 -5.99
N ALA A 245 12.23 5.66 -6.26
CA ALA A 245 13.23 6.60 -5.75
C ALA A 245 12.88 6.99 -4.31
N ILE A 246 13.63 6.45 -3.35
CA ILE A 246 13.38 6.66 -1.92
C ILE A 246 14.14 7.90 -1.47
N SER A 247 13.45 8.82 -0.82
CA SER A 247 14.02 10.05 -0.24
C SER A 247 13.84 10.11 1.26
N ALA A 248 14.83 10.63 1.99
CA ALA A 248 14.73 10.93 3.41
C ALA A 248 14.73 12.44 3.69
N SER A 249 14.19 13.23 2.76
CA SER A 249 13.88 14.64 3.02
C SER A 249 13.06 14.79 4.30
N GLU A 250 13.47 15.72 5.17
CA GLU A 250 12.73 16.04 6.40
C GLU A 250 11.48 16.90 6.12
N ASN A 251 11.48 17.62 4.99
CA ASN A 251 10.42 18.56 4.63
C ASN A 251 9.40 17.96 3.64
N LEU A 252 9.85 17.06 2.76
CA LEU A 252 9.01 16.42 1.75
C LEU A 252 8.53 15.06 2.26
N THR A 253 7.39 15.07 2.95
CA THR A 253 6.87 13.93 3.72
C THR A 253 5.77 13.14 3.00
N ARG A 254 5.25 13.65 1.89
CA ARG A 254 4.25 12.99 1.06
C ARG A 254 4.91 12.44 -0.21
N SER A 255 4.47 11.26 -0.62
CA SER A 255 4.96 10.61 -1.85
C SER A 255 4.10 11.01 -3.04
N ALA A 256 4.63 10.82 -4.23
CA ALA A 256 3.91 10.90 -5.48
C ALA A 256 4.52 9.94 -6.51
N ALA A 257 3.78 9.70 -7.57
CA ALA A 257 4.16 8.80 -8.64
C ALA A 257 3.86 9.40 -10.01
N ARG A 258 4.67 8.97 -10.97
CA ARG A 258 4.51 9.21 -12.40
C ARG A 258 4.16 7.90 -13.06
N PHE A 259 3.15 7.96 -13.92
CA PHE A 259 2.73 6.86 -14.77
C PHE A 259 3.87 6.31 -15.63
N SER A 260 3.75 5.04 -16.03
CA SER A 260 4.60 4.47 -17.07
C SER A 260 4.20 4.99 -18.46
N GLU A 261 5.16 5.03 -19.37
CA GLU A 261 4.92 5.25 -20.80
C GLU A 261 5.14 3.91 -21.51
N GLU A 262 4.26 3.56 -22.43
CA GLU A 262 4.30 2.26 -23.10
C GLU A 262 5.08 2.30 -24.42
N GLU A 263 5.78 1.20 -24.74
CA GLU A 263 6.35 1.05 -26.08
C GLU A 263 5.23 0.87 -27.12
N GLU A 264 5.43 1.41 -28.32
CA GLU A 264 4.60 0.98 -29.45
C GLU A 264 4.86 -0.52 -29.68
N GLY A 265 3.81 -1.34 -29.53
CA GLY A 265 4.03 -2.78 -29.61
C GLY A 265 2.78 -3.62 -29.45
N ASP A 266 3.03 -4.93 -29.38
CA ASP A 266 2.00 -5.91 -29.11
C ASP A 266 1.50 -5.80 -27.66
N GLY A 267 0.21 -6.01 -27.49
CA GLY A 267 -0.49 -5.89 -26.21
C GLY A 267 -1.84 -6.56 -26.30
N THR A 268 -2.39 -6.93 -25.15
CA THR A 268 -3.74 -7.49 -25.13
C THR A 268 -4.75 -6.36 -25.06
N ALA A 269 -5.59 -6.22 -26.10
CA ALA A 269 -6.63 -5.20 -26.12
C ALA A 269 -7.68 -5.44 -25.02
N PHE A 270 -8.17 -4.35 -24.46
CA PHE A 270 -9.32 -4.32 -23.57
C PHE A 270 -10.20 -3.12 -23.92
N THR A 271 -11.48 -3.19 -23.60
CA THR A 271 -12.42 -2.09 -23.81
C THR A 271 -13.03 -1.70 -22.48
N ILE A 272 -13.00 -0.42 -22.16
CA ILE A 272 -13.75 0.15 -21.05
C ILE A 272 -14.90 0.99 -21.60
N THR A 273 -16.11 0.71 -21.14
CA THR A 273 -17.28 1.52 -21.42
C THR A 273 -17.59 2.35 -20.19
N LEU A 274 -17.45 3.66 -20.30
CA LEU A 274 -17.74 4.62 -19.24
C LEU A 274 -18.98 5.43 -19.64
N GLN A 275 -19.82 5.80 -18.67
CA GLN A 275 -20.91 6.72 -18.96
C GLN A 275 -20.38 8.15 -18.96
N ASP A 276 -20.48 8.85 -20.09
CA ASP A 276 -20.15 10.26 -20.17
C ASP A 276 -21.12 11.05 -19.27
N PRO A 277 -20.60 11.85 -18.34
CA PRO A 277 -21.43 12.50 -17.34
C PRO A 277 -22.22 13.70 -17.88
N THR A 278 -21.84 14.22 -19.05
CA THR A 278 -22.49 15.38 -19.66
C THR A 278 -23.64 14.95 -20.56
N THR A 279 -23.46 13.87 -21.30
CA THR A 279 -24.39 13.35 -22.32
C THR A 279 -25.19 12.16 -21.82
N LEU A 280 -24.73 11.48 -20.76
CA LEU A 280 -25.22 10.19 -20.26
C LEU A 280 -25.07 9.05 -21.28
N GLU A 281 -24.36 9.28 -22.38
CA GLU A 281 -24.06 8.27 -23.39
C GLU A 281 -22.91 7.38 -22.92
N ASN A 282 -22.94 6.11 -23.34
CA ASN A 282 -21.83 5.20 -23.09
C ASN A 282 -20.70 5.51 -24.08
N VAL A 283 -19.53 5.88 -23.56
CA VAL A 283 -18.31 6.07 -24.33
C VAL A 283 -17.45 4.82 -24.18
N GLU A 284 -17.26 4.11 -25.29
CA GLU A 284 -16.37 2.97 -25.36
C GLU A 284 -14.98 3.42 -25.75
N THR A 285 -14.00 3.12 -24.90
CA THR A 285 -12.59 3.36 -25.18
C THR A 285 -11.85 2.04 -25.20
N THR A 286 -11.20 1.74 -26.33
CA THR A 286 -10.38 0.53 -26.48
C THR A 286 -8.91 0.90 -26.29
N MET A 287 -8.26 0.22 -25.36
CA MET A 287 -6.86 0.40 -24.97
C MET A 287 -6.15 -0.96 -24.99
N LYS A 288 -4.85 -0.99 -24.67
CA LYS A 288 -4.07 -2.23 -24.68
C LYS A 288 -3.23 -2.37 -23.42
N HIS A 289 -3.22 -3.56 -22.86
CA HIS A 289 -2.19 -3.96 -21.89
C HIS A 289 -0.91 -4.30 -22.65
N VAL A 290 -0.07 -3.28 -22.86
CA VAL A 290 1.23 -3.40 -23.54
C VAL A 290 2.22 -4.18 -22.67
N ARG A 291 3.04 -5.01 -23.31
CA ARG A 291 3.94 -5.96 -22.64
C ARG A 291 5.22 -5.30 -22.08
N THR A 292 5.65 -4.17 -22.63
CA THR A 292 6.90 -3.49 -22.29
C THR A 292 6.69 -1.99 -22.13
N ALA A 293 7.25 -1.42 -21.05
CA ALA A 293 7.23 0.02 -20.84
C ALA A 293 8.40 0.68 -21.60
N ALA A 294 8.11 1.74 -22.36
CA ALA A 294 9.12 2.60 -22.96
C ALA A 294 9.82 3.42 -21.88
N ARG A 295 9.06 3.88 -20.89
CA ARG A 295 9.59 4.46 -19.66
C ARG A 295 8.93 3.81 -18.45
N PRO A 296 9.72 3.35 -17.47
CA PRO A 296 9.16 2.78 -16.26
C PRO A 296 8.29 3.81 -15.53
N GLY A 297 7.29 3.32 -14.81
CA GLY A 297 6.63 4.12 -13.79
C GLY A 297 7.63 4.50 -12.72
N VAL A 298 7.55 5.72 -12.20
CA VAL A 298 8.51 6.20 -11.19
C VAL A 298 7.75 6.70 -9.98
N ILE A 299 8.23 6.33 -8.80
CA ILE A 299 7.65 6.71 -7.51
C ILE A 299 8.72 7.44 -6.73
N ALA A 300 8.42 8.66 -6.29
CA ALA A 300 9.21 9.36 -5.29
C ALA A 300 8.61 9.05 -3.92
N LEU A 301 9.25 8.15 -3.19
CA LEU A 301 8.74 7.61 -1.95
C LEU A 301 9.40 8.30 -0.74
N ALA A 302 8.59 8.97 0.07
CA ALA A 302 9.03 9.54 1.34
C ALA A 302 9.37 8.41 2.35
N ALA A 303 10.63 8.37 2.78
CA ALA A 303 11.15 7.38 3.73
C ALA A 303 10.51 7.53 5.11
N LEU A 304 10.22 8.77 5.51
CA LEU A 304 9.69 9.10 6.82
C LEU A 304 8.20 8.75 6.98
N ASP A 305 7.51 8.37 5.90
CA ASP A 305 6.05 8.20 5.91
C ASP A 305 5.52 7.08 6.84
N GLU A 306 6.22 6.00 7.19
CA GLU A 306 5.69 4.86 7.99
C GLU A 306 4.36 4.16 7.59
N ARG A 307 3.41 4.76 6.85
CA ARG A 307 2.14 4.11 6.49
C ARG A 307 2.42 2.93 5.55
N LEU A 308 1.81 1.79 5.84
CA LEU A 308 1.98 0.58 5.02
C LEU A 308 1.27 0.68 3.67
N LYS A 309 0.28 1.56 3.51
CA LYS A 309 -0.51 1.68 2.29
C LYS A 309 0.21 2.41 1.16
N VAL A 310 0.94 3.48 1.49
CA VAL A 310 1.53 4.41 0.51
C VAL A 310 2.33 3.68 -0.58
N PRO A 311 3.20 2.69 -0.29
CA PRO A 311 3.93 2.00 -1.35
C PRO A 311 3.05 1.34 -2.42
N VAL A 312 1.90 0.76 -2.04
CA VAL A 312 0.96 0.10 -2.97
C VAL A 312 0.06 1.10 -3.68
N HIS A 313 -0.30 2.19 -3.00
CA HIS A 313 -1.00 3.32 -3.61
C HIS A 313 -0.16 3.90 -4.77
N GLU A 314 1.09 4.29 -4.48
CA GLU A 314 1.99 4.85 -5.50
C GLU A 314 2.32 3.83 -6.59
N PHE A 315 2.35 2.54 -6.25
CA PHE A 315 2.50 1.46 -7.23
C PHE A 315 1.40 1.50 -8.28
N ALA A 316 0.14 1.68 -7.86
CA ALA A 316 -1.02 1.68 -8.76
C ALA A 316 -0.92 2.80 -9.80
N HIS A 317 -0.53 4.00 -9.37
CA HIS A 317 -0.21 5.11 -10.28
C HIS A 317 0.94 4.73 -11.21
N ALA A 318 2.11 4.41 -10.68
CA ALA A 318 3.30 4.16 -11.48
C ALA A 318 3.12 3.00 -12.49
N MET A 319 2.42 1.93 -12.11
CA MET A 319 2.21 0.81 -13.01
C MET A 319 1.18 1.09 -14.11
N SER A 320 0.33 2.11 -13.97
CA SER A 320 -0.66 2.53 -14.98
C SER A 320 0.00 3.40 -16.07
N SER A 321 -0.72 3.76 -17.14
CA SER A 321 -0.14 4.39 -18.33
C SER A 321 -1.02 5.50 -18.89
N ILE A 322 -0.38 6.61 -19.29
CA ILE A 322 -1.04 7.78 -19.89
C ILE A 322 -1.70 7.42 -21.23
N GLU A 323 -1.21 6.39 -21.91
CA GLU A 323 -1.71 5.92 -23.20
C GLU A 323 -2.80 4.85 -23.07
N ASN A 324 -2.70 3.98 -22.06
CA ASN A 324 -3.45 2.73 -21.98
C ASN A 324 -4.22 2.52 -20.67
N GLY A 325 -4.51 3.60 -19.95
CA GLY A 325 -5.36 3.60 -18.77
C GLY A 325 -4.60 4.07 -17.54
N VAL A 326 -5.10 5.13 -16.91
CA VAL A 326 -4.53 5.71 -15.69
C VAL A 326 -5.39 5.39 -14.47
N ILE A 327 -4.74 5.04 -13.38
CA ILE A 327 -5.35 5.02 -12.05
C ILE A 327 -5.00 6.35 -11.40
N TYR A 328 -6.01 7.14 -11.04
CA TYR A 328 -5.82 8.48 -10.51
C TYR A 328 -6.25 8.58 -9.05
N ASP A 329 -5.74 9.61 -8.36
CA ASP A 329 -6.07 9.89 -6.98
C ASP A 329 -7.55 10.21 -6.74
N GLU A 330 -8.14 9.61 -5.72
CA GLU A 330 -9.55 9.80 -5.38
C GLU A 330 -9.82 11.09 -4.57
N TYR A 331 -8.78 11.77 -4.09
CA TYR A 331 -8.90 12.99 -3.28
C TYR A 331 -8.86 14.29 -4.07
N VAL A 332 -8.82 14.22 -5.40
CA VAL A 332 -8.91 15.39 -6.28
C VAL A 332 -10.29 15.41 -6.92
N ASP A 333 -11.08 16.46 -6.68
CA ASP A 333 -12.47 16.51 -7.16
C ASP A 333 -12.58 16.84 -8.65
N ARG A 334 -11.72 17.72 -9.15
CA ARG A 334 -11.68 18.16 -10.55
C ARG A 334 -10.24 18.35 -10.97
N PHE A 335 -10.00 18.15 -12.26
CA PHE A 335 -8.77 18.62 -12.87
C PHE A 335 -8.75 20.14 -12.78
N HIS A 336 -7.62 20.71 -12.35
CA HIS A 336 -7.39 22.13 -12.52
C HIS A 336 -7.00 22.33 -13.99
N ASP A 337 -7.93 22.89 -14.78
CA ASP A 337 -7.79 23.08 -16.24
C ASP A 337 -6.53 23.87 -16.66
N ASP A 338 -5.86 24.54 -15.72
CA ASP A 338 -4.74 25.45 -15.98
C ASP A 338 -3.34 24.87 -15.65
N GLU A 339 -3.20 23.70 -15.00
CA GLU A 339 -1.91 23.30 -14.38
C GLU A 339 -1.43 21.86 -14.65
N GLU A 340 -2.27 20.94 -15.14
CA GLU A 340 -1.86 19.56 -15.46
C GLU A 340 -2.00 19.30 -16.96
N ALA A 341 -1.27 18.29 -17.48
CA ALA A 341 -1.34 17.85 -18.88
C ALA A 341 -2.78 17.96 -19.41
N ASP A 342 -2.96 18.60 -20.58
CA ASP A 342 -4.28 19.00 -21.10
C ASP A 342 -5.30 17.93 -20.73
N PRO A 343 -6.28 18.22 -19.85
CA PRO A 343 -7.25 17.23 -19.38
C PRO A 343 -7.90 16.43 -20.52
N SER A 344 -7.85 16.96 -21.76
CA SER A 344 -8.19 16.26 -22.99
C SER A 344 -7.39 14.96 -23.23
N ASP A 345 -6.10 14.90 -22.89
CA ASP A 345 -5.21 13.76 -23.11
C ASP A 345 -5.50 12.58 -22.18
N LEU A 346 -6.00 12.85 -20.97
CA LEU A 346 -6.43 11.83 -20.00
C LEU A 346 -7.91 11.48 -20.14
N LYS A 347 -8.69 12.30 -20.85
CA LYS A 347 -10.13 12.09 -21.02
C LYS A 347 -10.39 10.74 -21.68
N GLY A 348 -11.21 9.91 -21.02
CA GLY A 348 -11.54 8.56 -21.48
C GLY A 348 -10.49 7.49 -21.13
N LYS A 349 -9.36 7.87 -20.53
CA LYS A 349 -8.31 6.94 -20.10
C LYS A 349 -8.28 6.72 -18.58
N ILE A 350 -8.97 7.54 -17.80
CA ILE A 350 -9.03 7.35 -16.34
C ILE A 350 -9.92 6.15 -16.03
N ILE A 351 -9.36 5.17 -15.32
CA ILE A 351 -10.01 3.89 -15.08
C ILE A 351 -10.89 3.91 -13.84
N ASN A 352 -10.51 4.64 -12.79
CA ASN A 352 -11.09 4.52 -11.45
C ASN A 352 -11.83 5.78 -10.96
N ARG A 353 -11.96 6.81 -11.80
CA ARG A 353 -12.62 8.05 -11.41
C ARG A 353 -13.35 8.68 -12.59
N MET A 354 -14.56 9.17 -12.31
CA MET A 354 -15.39 9.94 -13.23
C MET A 354 -15.94 11.17 -12.51
N HIS A 355 -16.45 12.16 -13.24
CA HIS A 355 -16.97 13.41 -12.69
C HIS A 355 -18.42 13.59 -13.07
N ARG A 356 -19.31 13.98 -12.15
CA ARG A 356 -20.67 14.43 -12.52
C ARG A 356 -20.61 15.86 -13.07
N LYS A 357 -21.59 16.27 -13.86
CA LYS A 357 -21.66 17.66 -14.35
C LYS A 357 -21.90 18.64 -13.18
N SER A 358 -22.58 18.18 -12.13
CA SER A 358 -22.74 18.93 -10.88
C SER A 358 -22.90 18.00 -9.68
N SER A 359 -22.72 18.53 -8.46
CA SER A 359 -22.80 17.74 -7.23
C SER A 359 -24.23 17.30 -6.86
N ILE A 360 -25.25 17.92 -7.46
CA ILE A 360 -26.66 17.59 -7.26
C ILE A 360 -27.17 16.49 -8.20
N GLU A 361 -26.44 16.16 -9.26
CA GLU A 361 -26.81 15.07 -10.16
C GLU A 361 -26.65 13.71 -9.47
N PRO A 362 -27.50 12.72 -9.73
CA PRO A 362 -27.33 11.40 -9.14
C PRO A 362 -26.03 10.76 -9.63
N VAL A 363 -25.35 10.02 -8.74
CA VAL A 363 -24.25 9.13 -9.14
C VAL A 363 -24.87 7.97 -9.94
N PRO A 364 -24.37 7.66 -11.16
CA PRO A 364 -24.87 6.54 -11.95
C PRO A 364 -24.79 5.20 -11.22
N ASP A 365 -25.73 4.28 -11.49
CA ASP A 365 -25.71 2.94 -10.87
C ASP A 365 -24.50 2.12 -11.35
N VAL A 366 -24.17 2.23 -12.63
CA VAL A 366 -23.03 1.55 -13.27
C VAL A 366 -21.90 2.57 -13.42
N PHE A 367 -20.73 2.22 -12.89
CA PHE A 367 -19.52 3.02 -13.07
C PHE A 367 -18.88 2.72 -14.43
N ALA A 368 -18.60 1.45 -14.70
CA ALA A 368 -17.96 1.01 -15.93
C ALA A 368 -18.37 -0.40 -16.34
N LYS A 369 -18.20 -0.71 -17.63
CA LYS A 369 -18.09 -2.09 -18.13
C LYS A 369 -16.68 -2.31 -18.64
N TYR A 370 -16.00 -3.33 -18.16
CA TYR A 370 -14.65 -3.68 -18.59
C TYR A 370 -14.71 -4.99 -19.36
N THR A 371 -14.29 -4.96 -20.61
CA THR A 371 -14.27 -6.12 -21.51
C THR A 371 -12.83 -6.53 -21.79
N PHE A 372 -12.48 -7.75 -21.40
CA PHE A 372 -11.16 -8.32 -21.62
C PHE A 372 -11.30 -9.75 -22.14
N ARG A 373 -10.59 -10.06 -23.24
CA ARG A 373 -10.63 -11.39 -23.89
C ARG A 373 -12.03 -11.91 -24.23
N GLY A 374 -12.95 -11.00 -24.55
CA GLY A 374 -14.34 -11.31 -24.91
C GLY A 374 -15.29 -11.47 -23.72
N GLU A 375 -14.81 -11.33 -22.48
CA GLU A 375 -15.63 -11.36 -21.27
C GLU A 375 -15.86 -9.93 -20.78
N THR A 376 -17.12 -9.57 -20.50
CA THR A 376 -17.49 -8.24 -20.01
C THR A 376 -17.95 -8.31 -18.55
N THR A 377 -17.27 -7.57 -17.68
CA THR A 377 -17.64 -7.39 -16.28
C THR A 377 -18.22 -5.99 -16.08
N THR A 378 -19.33 -5.89 -15.34
CA THR A 378 -19.94 -4.60 -14.97
C THR A 378 -19.57 -4.25 -13.53
N TYR A 379 -19.19 -3.00 -13.30
CA TYR A 379 -18.82 -2.45 -11.99
C TYR A 379 -19.80 -1.35 -11.62
N SER A 380 -20.35 -1.41 -10.42
CA SER A 380 -21.25 -0.38 -9.89
C SER A 380 -20.45 0.84 -9.44
N SER A 381 -21.12 1.99 -9.27
CA SER A 381 -20.52 3.17 -8.64
C SER A 381 -20.67 3.15 -7.11
N ASP A 382 -19.72 3.76 -6.38
CA ASP A 382 -19.88 4.06 -4.95
C ASP A 382 -20.89 5.20 -4.75
N ARG A 383 -22.17 4.83 -4.60
CA ARG A 383 -23.27 5.77 -4.31
C ARG A 383 -23.39 6.13 -2.83
N HIS A 384 -22.60 5.51 -1.96
CA HIS A 384 -22.69 5.65 -0.50
C HIS A 384 -21.49 6.37 0.09
N ARG A 385 -20.69 7.04 -0.75
CA ARG A 385 -19.53 7.80 -0.34
C ARG A 385 -19.93 8.94 0.62
N THR A 386 -19.41 8.89 1.84
CA THR A 386 -19.69 9.89 2.91
C THR A 386 -18.46 10.65 3.37
N ASP A 387 -17.28 10.31 2.87
CA ASP A 387 -16.00 10.92 3.24
C ASP A 387 -15.69 12.22 2.49
N LYS A 388 -16.57 12.67 1.58
CA LYS A 388 -16.36 13.85 0.74
C LYS A 388 -17.37 14.96 1.02
N PRO A 389 -16.98 16.24 0.77
CA PRO A 389 -17.89 17.38 0.81
C PRO A 389 -19.14 17.20 -0.06
N ALA A 390 -20.23 17.90 0.28
CA ALA A 390 -21.50 17.80 -0.45
C ALA A 390 -21.44 18.39 -1.88
N ASP A 391 -20.45 19.23 -2.17
CA ASP A 391 -20.18 19.83 -3.49
C ASP A 391 -19.19 19.02 -4.34
N TRP A 392 -18.69 17.89 -3.82
CA TRP A 392 -17.82 16.98 -4.56
C TRP A 392 -18.54 16.43 -5.79
N THR A 393 -17.92 16.50 -6.96
CA THR A 393 -18.49 16.06 -8.23
C THR A 393 -17.98 14.70 -8.69
N SER A 394 -16.77 14.31 -8.32
CA SER A 394 -16.19 13.04 -8.70
C SER A 394 -16.82 11.85 -7.97
N TYR A 395 -16.86 10.71 -8.66
CA TYR A 395 -17.31 9.43 -8.15
C TYR A 395 -16.39 8.31 -8.65
N THR A 396 -16.44 7.17 -7.97
CA THR A 396 -15.50 6.05 -8.11
C THR A 396 -16.27 4.73 -8.23
N PRO A 397 -15.61 3.63 -8.63
CA PRO A 397 -16.18 2.29 -8.51
C PRO A 397 -16.64 1.98 -7.09
N GLU A 398 -17.61 1.07 -6.98
CA GLU A 398 -18.08 0.51 -5.72
C GLU A 398 -16.92 -0.17 -4.96
N LYS A 399 -16.82 0.13 -3.67
CA LYS A 399 -15.81 -0.43 -2.78
C LYS A 399 -16.28 -1.76 -2.20
N ASP A 400 -15.34 -2.66 -1.93
CA ASP A 400 -15.62 -3.92 -1.23
C ASP A 400 -16.19 -3.71 0.18
N ASP A 401 -15.81 -2.62 0.85
CA ASP A 401 -16.31 -2.24 2.17
C ASP A 401 -16.68 -0.75 2.19
N ILE A 402 -17.98 -0.48 2.34
CA ILE A 402 -18.55 0.88 2.40
C ILE A 402 -18.00 1.66 3.61
N ALA A 403 -17.56 0.99 4.68
CA ALA A 403 -16.96 1.65 5.85
C ALA A 403 -15.53 2.16 5.58
N THR A 404 -14.92 1.77 4.46
CA THR A 404 -13.58 2.21 4.06
C THR A 404 -13.68 3.54 3.29
N SER A 405 -13.23 4.63 3.92
CA SER A 405 -13.34 5.99 3.36
C SER A 405 -12.61 6.17 2.03
N CYS A 406 -11.50 5.44 1.81
CA CYS A 406 -10.87 5.41 0.50
C CYS A 406 -10.03 4.15 0.30
N THR A 407 -10.21 3.54 -0.87
CA THR A 407 -9.48 2.39 -1.40
C THR A 407 -7.98 2.69 -1.50
N MET A 408 -7.65 3.95 -1.84
CA MET A 408 -6.29 4.46 -2.09
C MET A 408 -5.67 5.28 -0.93
N ASP A 409 -6.43 5.93 -0.02
CA ASP A 409 -5.80 6.94 0.89
C ASP A 409 -5.94 6.72 2.42
N HIS A 410 -7.14 6.46 2.93
CA HIS A 410 -7.44 6.72 4.34
C HIS A 410 -7.34 5.52 5.30
N THR A 411 -7.04 4.32 4.80
CA THR A 411 -7.00 3.11 5.61
C THR A 411 -5.59 2.76 6.08
N TYR A 412 -5.43 2.63 7.40
CA TYR A 412 -4.13 2.30 8.01
C TYR A 412 -3.73 0.82 7.86
N TYR A 413 -4.70 -0.09 7.82
CA TYR A 413 -4.44 -1.54 7.92
C TYR A 413 -5.15 -2.42 6.89
N SER A 414 -6.22 -1.95 6.26
CA SER A 414 -6.94 -2.64 5.19
C SER A 414 -6.90 -1.79 3.93
N TYR A 415 -5.91 -2.00 3.08
CA TYR A 415 -5.82 -1.33 1.78
C TYR A 415 -5.96 -2.39 0.68
N ARG A 416 -7.20 -2.51 0.21
CA ARG A 416 -7.57 -3.32 -0.94
C ARG A 416 -7.86 -2.35 -2.08
N PHE A 417 -7.56 -2.75 -3.30
CA PHE A 417 -8.07 -2.05 -4.48
C PHE A 417 -9.55 -2.33 -4.62
N ASP A 418 -10.31 -1.42 -5.26
CA ASP A 418 -11.66 -1.77 -5.68
C ASP A 418 -11.55 -2.83 -6.79
N LYS A 419 -12.66 -3.49 -7.07
CA LYS A 419 -12.66 -4.61 -7.99
C LYS A 419 -12.21 -4.21 -9.40
N LEU A 420 -12.54 -3.00 -9.87
CA LEU A 420 -12.14 -2.54 -11.20
C LEU A 420 -10.63 -2.28 -11.26
N ILE A 421 -10.07 -1.57 -10.27
CA ILE A 421 -8.62 -1.37 -10.17
C ILE A 421 -7.90 -2.72 -10.08
N PHE A 422 -8.40 -3.65 -9.25
CA PHE A 422 -7.81 -4.98 -9.11
C PHE A 422 -7.75 -5.72 -10.44
N ASP A 423 -8.87 -5.84 -11.15
CA ASP A 423 -8.96 -6.59 -12.40
C ASP A 423 -8.10 -5.93 -13.49
N PHE A 424 -8.16 -4.59 -13.62
CA PHE A 424 -7.32 -3.84 -14.55
C PHE A 424 -5.82 -4.05 -14.29
N MET A 425 -5.37 -3.91 -13.04
CA MET A 425 -3.98 -4.09 -12.68
C MET A 425 -3.54 -5.55 -12.84
N TYR A 426 -4.39 -6.52 -12.49
CA TYR A 426 -4.12 -7.93 -12.67
C TYR A 426 -3.84 -8.26 -14.14
N ASP A 427 -4.75 -7.89 -15.04
CA ASP A 427 -4.61 -8.17 -16.47
C ASP A 427 -3.35 -7.51 -17.06
N ARG A 428 -3.07 -6.29 -16.63
CA ARG A 428 -1.90 -5.53 -17.06
C ARG A 428 -0.58 -6.15 -16.57
N MET A 429 -0.52 -6.53 -15.29
CA MET A 429 0.63 -7.24 -14.74
C MET A 429 0.85 -8.57 -15.45
N MET A 430 -0.22 -9.31 -15.72
CA MET A 430 -0.13 -10.57 -16.46
C MET A 430 0.34 -10.38 -17.90
N ALA A 431 -0.06 -9.30 -18.58
CA ALA A 431 0.46 -8.96 -19.91
C ALA A 431 1.97 -8.68 -19.87
N LYS A 432 2.43 -7.85 -18.92
CA LYS A 432 3.86 -7.53 -18.77
C LYS A 432 4.69 -8.72 -18.33
N MET A 433 4.21 -9.55 -17.41
CA MET A 433 4.91 -10.75 -16.95
C MET A 433 5.04 -11.82 -18.04
N ASN A 434 4.07 -11.91 -18.96
CA ASN A 434 4.07 -12.86 -20.08
C ASN A 434 4.79 -12.32 -21.33
N ARG A 435 5.62 -11.29 -21.19
CA ARG A 435 6.51 -10.85 -22.25
C ARG A 435 7.60 -11.90 -22.50
N GLU A 436 7.81 -12.23 -23.77
CA GLU A 436 8.84 -13.19 -24.22
C GLU A 436 10.20 -12.52 -24.39
#